data_AF-A0A0M0WW20-F1
#
_entry.id   AF-A0A0M0WW20-F1
#
_cell.length_a   1.000
_cell.length_b   1.000
_cell.length_c   1.000
_cell.angle_alpha   90.00
_cell.angle_beta   90.00
_cell.angle_gamma   90.00
#
_symmetry.space_group_name_H-M   'P 1'
#
loop_
_entity.id
_entity.type
_entity.pdbx_description
1 polymer ?
#
loop_
_entity_poly.entity_id
_entity_poly.type
_entity_poly.pdbx_seq_one_letter_code
_entity_poly.pdbx_strand_id
1 'polypeptide(L)'
;MYKHKNSFIVATTNIIVICLVPIIYELILKNTINPPLFNLVIFPLIIAFINIVLWFSKFKLKFEYHMLWAYVALFLSFIVSFVLIIDPTKEKPPGETLVVHADFLMIIYIAIVQWIVLLVLTGILYIVKVLFTKKNKKIILEEGC
;
A
#
# COMPACT_ATOMS: atom_id res chain seq x y z
N MET A 1 12.76 -21.15 -12.86
CA MET A 1 11.40 -20.88 -13.39
C MET A 1 10.36 -20.59 -12.30
N TYR A 2 10.24 -21.40 -11.23
CA TYR A 2 9.25 -21.19 -10.14
C TYR A 2 9.35 -19.85 -9.36
N LYS A 3 10.56 -19.33 -9.12
CA LYS A 3 10.74 -18.04 -8.41
C LYS A 3 10.17 -16.84 -9.18
N HIS A 4 10.31 -16.81 -10.50
CA HIS A 4 9.75 -15.74 -11.33
C HIS A 4 8.23 -15.79 -11.38
N LYS A 5 7.65 -17.00 -11.49
CA LYS A 5 6.20 -17.18 -11.47
C LYS A 5 5.58 -16.71 -10.16
N ASN A 6 6.18 -17.05 -9.02
CA ASN A 6 5.70 -16.60 -7.71
C ASN A 6 5.86 -15.08 -7.52
N SER A 7 6.99 -14.51 -7.98
CA SER A 7 7.23 -13.05 -7.91
C SER A 7 6.19 -12.30 -8.73
N PHE A 8 5.89 -12.80 -9.93
CA PHE A 8 4.86 -12.24 -10.80
C PHE A 8 3.48 -12.28 -10.13
N ILE A 9 3.08 -13.41 -9.54
CA ILE A 9 1.78 -13.53 -8.86
C ILE A 9 1.68 -12.54 -7.70
N VAL A 10 2.72 -12.41 -6.86
CA VAL A 10 2.75 -11.47 -5.74
C VAL A 10 2.69 -10.02 -6.23
N ALA A 11 3.44 -9.70 -7.28
CA ALA A 11 3.44 -8.38 -7.91
C ALA A 11 2.04 -8.01 -8.41
N THR A 12 1.46 -8.86 -9.25
CA THR A 12 0.14 -8.63 -9.86
C THR A 12 -0.95 -8.56 -8.80
N THR A 13 -0.90 -9.40 -7.76
CA THR A 13 -1.88 -9.37 -6.66
C THR A 13 -1.79 -8.07 -5.87
N ASN A 14 -0.58 -7.64 -5.48
CA ASN A 14 -0.38 -6.37 -4.78
C ASN A 14 -0.90 -5.20 -5.62
N ILE A 15 -0.51 -5.13 -6.90
CA ILE A 15 -0.91 -4.05 -7.80
C ILE A 15 -2.43 -4.01 -7.95
N ILE A 16 -3.08 -5.14 -8.29
CA ILE A 16 -4.53 -5.18 -8.49
C ILE A 16 -5.26 -4.77 -7.22
N VAL A 17 -4.97 -5.41 -6.09
CA VAL A 17 -5.74 -5.18 -4.86
C VAL A 17 -5.55 -3.75 -4.36
N ILE A 18 -4.30 -3.26 -4.30
CA ILE A 18 -4.01 -1.92 -3.77
C ILE A 18 -4.56 -0.82 -4.71
N CYS A 19 -4.56 -1.02 -6.03
CA CYS A 19 -5.17 -0.07 -6.96
C CYS A 19 -6.71 -0.09 -6.96
N LEU A 20 -7.34 -1.20 -6.58
CA LEU A 20 -8.81 -1.27 -6.44
C LEU A 20 -9.32 -0.53 -5.20
N VAL A 21 -8.52 -0.46 -4.14
CA VAL A 21 -8.90 0.18 -2.88
C VAL A 21 -9.30 1.67 -3.02
N PRO A 22 -8.53 2.55 -3.72
CA PRO A 22 -8.97 3.93 -3.94
C PRO A 22 -10.24 4.02 -4.80
N ILE A 23 -10.44 3.10 -5.76
CA ILE A 23 -11.66 3.04 -6.58
C ILE A 23 -12.88 2.71 -5.70
N ILE A 24 -12.77 1.67 -4.86
CA ILE A 24 -13.82 1.27 -3.92
C ILE A 24 -14.12 2.41 -2.94
N TYR A 25 -13.08 3.09 -2.46
CA TYR A 25 -13.25 4.23 -1.58
C TYR A 25 -14.07 5.33 -2.24
N GLU A 26 -13.68 5.77 -3.45
CA GLU A 26 -14.35 6.85 -4.16
C GLU A 26 -15.82 6.52 -4.48
N LEU A 27 -16.11 5.27 -4.88
CA LEU A 27 -17.45 4.86 -5.30
C LEU A 27 -18.41 4.52 -4.15
N ILE A 28 -17.90 3.96 -3.06
CA ILE A 28 -18.75 3.35 -2.02
C ILE A 28 -18.54 4.01 -0.66
N LEU A 29 -17.29 4.28 -0.26
CA LEU A 29 -16.96 4.62 1.12
C LEU A 29 -16.76 6.12 1.36
N LYS A 30 -16.60 6.93 0.33
CA LYS A 30 -16.30 8.37 0.42
C LYS A 30 -17.29 9.16 1.29
N ASN A 31 -18.56 8.78 1.25
CA ASN A 31 -19.62 9.43 2.04
C ASN A 31 -19.69 8.95 3.49
N THR A 32 -19.03 7.83 3.81
CA THR A 32 -19.08 7.20 5.14
C THR A 32 -17.78 7.43 5.92
N ILE A 33 -16.64 7.43 5.23
CA ILE A 33 -15.31 7.52 5.82
C ILE A 33 -14.67 8.84 5.40
N ASN A 34 -14.19 9.60 6.38
CA ASN A 34 -13.53 10.88 6.14
C ASN A 34 -12.20 10.69 5.36
N PRO A 35 -11.92 11.47 4.29
CA PRO A 35 -10.71 11.33 3.48
C PRO A 35 -9.37 11.28 4.22
N PRO A 36 -9.07 12.12 5.23
CA PRO A 36 -7.81 12.04 5.96
C PRO A 36 -7.68 10.72 6.73
N LEU A 37 -8.76 10.23 7.33
CA LEU A 37 -8.74 8.95 8.05
C LEU A 37 -8.45 7.80 7.10
N PHE A 38 -9.11 7.78 5.94
CA PHE A 38 -8.88 6.76 4.93
C PHE A 38 -7.44 6.80 4.41
N ASN A 39 -7.00 7.98 3.95
CA ASN A 39 -5.72 8.13 3.30
C ASN A 39 -4.55 7.91 4.27
N LEU A 40 -4.63 8.37 5.51
CA LEU A 40 -3.48 8.34 6.43
C LEU A 40 -3.40 7.07 7.27
N VAL A 41 -4.53 6.41 7.52
CA VAL A 41 -4.60 5.28 8.46
C VAL A 41 -5.05 4.02 7.74
N ILE A 42 -6.27 4.02 7.19
CA ILE A 42 -6.88 2.80 6.67
C ILE A 42 -6.11 2.27 5.45
N PHE A 43 -5.75 3.14 4.52
CA PHE A 43 -5.11 2.74 3.29
C PHE A 43 -3.70 2.14 3.50
N PRO A 44 -2.78 2.77 4.26
CA PRO A 44 -1.50 2.15 4.61
C PRO A 44 -1.65 0.83 5.37
N LEU A 45 -2.66 0.72 6.25
CA LEU A 45 -2.94 -0.53 6.97
C LEU A 45 -3.39 -1.66 6.05
N ILE A 46 -4.23 -1.38 5.04
CA ILE A 46 -4.64 -2.37 4.03
C ILE A 46 -3.40 -2.88 3.27
N ILE A 47 -2.51 -1.99 2.85
CA ILE A 47 -1.27 -2.37 2.15
C ILE A 47 -0.41 -3.27 3.04
N ALA A 48 -0.19 -2.88 4.30
CA ALA A 48 0.57 -3.69 5.26
C ALA A 48 -0.08 -5.05 5.47
N PHE A 49 -1.40 -5.11 5.66
CA PHE A 49 -2.13 -6.36 5.87
C PHE A 49 -2.01 -7.32 4.68
N ILE A 50 -2.21 -6.83 3.45
CA ILE A 50 -2.05 -7.64 2.24
C ILE A 50 -0.62 -8.21 2.16
N ASN A 51 0.40 -7.39 2.45
CA ASN A 51 1.78 -7.84 2.38
C ASN A 51 2.15 -8.83 3.48
N ILE A 52 1.57 -8.71 4.67
CA ILE A 52 1.69 -9.72 5.73
C ILE A 52 1.08 -11.05 5.23
N VAL A 53 -0.15 -11.04 4.71
CA VAL A 53 -0.82 -12.24 4.21
C VAL A 53 -0.03 -12.89 3.08
N LEU A 54 0.45 -12.10 2.12
CA LEU A 54 1.28 -12.60 1.02
C LEU A 54 2.63 -13.12 1.51
N TRP A 55 3.23 -12.53 2.54
CA TRP A 55 4.49 -13.01 3.10
C TRP A 55 4.33 -14.35 3.83
N PHE A 56 3.23 -14.55 4.58
CA PHE A 56 2.92 -15.82 5.22
C PHE A 56 2.43 -16.90 4.25
N SER A 57 1.96 -16.52 3.06
CA SER A 57 1.55 -17.47 2.05
C SER A 57 2.74 -18.25 1.46
N LYS A 58 2.47 -19.42 0.86
CA LYS A 58 3.49 -20.41 0.43
C LYS A 58 4.41 -19.95 -0.73
N PHE A 59 4.45 -18.67 -1.09
CA PHE A 59 5.19 -18.17 -2.26
C PHE A 59 6.73 -18.20 -2.12
N LYS A 60 7.29 -18.50 -0.94
CA LYS A 60 8.74 -18.64 -0.67
C LYS A 60 9.57 -17.46 -1.23
N LEU A 61 9.01 -16.26 -1.21
CA LEU A 61 9.70 -15.03 -1.61
C LEU A 61 10.35 -14.39 -0.39
N LYS A 62 11.48 -13.71 -0.62
CA LYS A 62 12.10 -12.94 0.46
C LYS A 62 11.22 -11.73 0.79
N PHE A 63 11.13 -11.40 2.07
CA PHE A 63 10.35 -10.28 2.59
C PHE A 63 10.60 -8.97 1.81
N GLU A 64 11.85 -8.72 1.43
CA GLU A 64 12.27 -7.52 0.70
C GLU A 64 11.54 -7.38 -0.64
N TYR A 65 11.24 -8.49 -1.33
CA TYR A 65 10.48 -8.47 -2.57
C TYR A 65 8.99 -8.19 -2.35
N HIS A 66 8.40 -8.69 -1.25
CA HIS A 66 7.01 -8.34 -0.91
C HIS A 66 6.88 -6.84 -0.66
N MET A 67 7.78 -6.29 0.16
CA MET A 67 7.77 -4.86 0.47
C MET A 67 8.01 -4.00 -0.77
N LEU A 68 8.95 -4.39 -1.65
CA LEU A 68 9.17 -3.68 -2.92
C LEU A 68 7.88 -3.58 -3.74
N TRP A 69 7.15 -4.68 -3.90
CA TRP A 69 5.89 -4.68 -4.64
C TRP A 69 4.79 -3.88 -3.94
N ALA A 70 4.80 -3.79 -2.61
CA ALA A 70 3.91 -2.91 -1.86
C ALA A 70 4.14 -1.42 -2.23
N TYR A 71 5.40 -0.98 -2.31
CA TYR A 71 5.74 0.39 -2.71
C TYR A 71 5.38 0.69 -4.17
N VAL A 72 5.64 -0.26 -5.07
CA VAL A 72 5.24 -0.12 -6.49
C VAL A 72 3.72 0.01 -6.59
N ALA A 73 2.97 -0.82 -5.86
CA ALA A 73 1.52 -0.78 -5.87
C ALA A 73 0.97 0.50 -5.23
N LEU A 74 1.60 1.01 -4.16
CA LEU A 74 1.29 2.33 -3.60
C LEU A 74 1.46 3.44 -4.65
N PHE A 75 2.59 3.45 -5.35
CA PHE A 75 2.83 4.44 -6.42
C PHE A 75 1.80 4.34 -7.56
N LEU A 76 1.42 3.14 -7.98
CA LEU A 76 0.40 2.97 -9.02
C LEU A 76 -1.00 3.38 -8.52
N SER A 77 -1.33 3.10 -7.25
CA SER A 77 -2.60 3.52 -6.66
C SER A 77 -2.73 5.03 -6.55
N PHE A 78 -1.60 5.73 -6.37
CA PHE A 78 -1.54 7.19 -6.43
C PHE A 78 -1.90 7.70 -7.83
N ILE A 79 -1.35 7.08 -8.89
CA ILE A 79 -1.72 7.42 -10.28
C ILE A 79 -3.21 7.20 -10.51
N VAL A 80 -3.77 6.08 -10.04
CA VAL A 80 -5.22 5.80 -10.16
C VAL A 80 -6.03 6.88 -9.43
N SER A 81 -5.66 7.22 -8.20
CA SER A 81 -6.35 8.25 -7.41
C SER A 81 -6.30 9.61 -8.09
N PHE A 82 -5.15 9.96 -8.68
CA PHE A 82 -4.97 11.19 -9.46
C PHE A 82 -5.91 11.25 -10.66
N VAL A 83 -6.03 10.16 -11.42
CA VAL A 83 -6.94 10.05 -12.57
C VAL A 83 -8.41 10.15 -12.12
N LEU A 84 -8.78 9.57 -10.97
CA LEU A 84 -10.15 9.65 -10.45
C LEU A 84 -10.55 11.05 -10.00
N ILE A 85 -9.59 11.85 -9.51
CA ILE A 85 -9.84 13.20 -9.02
C ILE A 85 -9.89 14.21 -10.19
N ILE A 86 -9.04 14.02 -11.20
CA ILE A 86 -9.05 14.85 -12.41
C ILE A 86 -10.16 14.34 -13.32
N ASP A 87 -11.38 14.80 -13.05
CA ASP A 87 -12.52 14.63 -13.94
C ASP A 87 -12.56 15.80 -14.94
N PRO A 88 -12.23 15.59 -16.23
CA PRO A 88 -12.27 16.64 -17.24
C PRO A 88 -13.71 17.07 -17.60
N THR A 89 -14.73 16.36 -17.13
CA THR A 89 -16.15 16.60 -17.47
C THR A 89 -16.93 17.33 -16.38
N LYS A 90 -16.34 17.60 -15.21
CA LYS A 90 -16.96 18.47 -14.21
C LYS A 90 -16.95 19.93 -14.66
N GLU A 91 -18.08 20.39 -15.21
CA GLU A 91 -18.35 21.82 -15.37
C GLU A 91 -18.29 22.50 -13.99
N LYS A 92 -17.35 23.44 -13.82
CA LYS A 92 -17.21 24.20 -12.58
C LYS A 92 -18.05 25.47 -12.61
N PRO A 93 -18.58 25.92 -11.45
CA PRO A 93 -19.30 27.18 -11.36
C PRO A 93 -18.39 28.36 -11.79
N PRO A 94 -18.92 29.32 -12.56
CA PRO A 94 -18.13 30.44 -13.07
C PRO A 94 -17.60 31.31 -11.91
N GLY A 95 -16.28 31.46 -11.82
CA GLY A 95 -15.61 32.28 -10.79
C GLY A 95 -14.50 31.56 -10.01
N GLU A 96 -14.46 30.23 -10.03
CA GLU A 96 -13.31 29.48 -9.49
C GLU A 96 -12.20 29.42 -10.55
N THR A 97 -11.16 30.23 -10.39
CA THR A 97 -9.91 30.03 -11.12
C THR A 97 -9.40 28.63 -10.81
N LEU A 98 -8.91 27.96 -11.84
CA LEU A 98 -8.43 26.59 -11.84
C LEU A 98 -7.38 26.37 -10.72
N VAL A 99 -7.80 26.02 -9.50
CA VAL A 99 -6.87 25.71 -8.40
C VAL A 99 -6.31 24.30 -8.54
N VAL A 100 -6.06 23.84 -9.77
CA VAL A 100 -5.39 22.56 -10.08
C VAL A 100 -4.03 22.48 -9.37
N HIS A 101 -3.39 23.62 -9.12
CA HIS A 101 -2.14 23.67 -8.37
C HIS A 101 -2.30 23.34 -6.87
N ALA A 102 -3.38 23.77 -6.21
CA ALA A 102 -3.57 23.47 -4.78
C ALA A 102 -4.03 22.03 -4.58
N ASP A 103 -4.91 21.52 -5.45
CA ASP A 103 -5.33 20.12 -5.44
C ASP A 103 -4.14 19.19 -5.70
N PHE A 104 -3.24 19.56 -6.62
CA PHE A 104 -2.01 18.83 -6.90
C PHE A 104 -1.04 18.81 -5.70
N LEU A 105 -0.82 19.96 -5.05
CA LEU A 105 0.03 20.05 -3.86
C LEU A 105 -0.53 19.23 -2.69
N MET A 106 -1.85 19.25 -2.49
CA MET A 106 -2.51 18.46 -1.45
C MET A 106 -2.39 16.96 -1.73
N ILE A 107 -2.56 16.55 -2.98
CA ILE A 107 -2.41 15.15 -3.42
C ILE A 107 -0.97 14.67 -3.22
N ILE A 108 0.03 15.46 -3.62
CA ILE A 108 1.46 15.15 -3.38
C ILE A 108 1.74 15.03 -1.88
N TYR A 109 1.24 15.97 -1.08
CA TYR A 109 1.42 15.95 0.37
C TYR A 109 0.86 14.66 0.98
N ILE A 110 -0.36 14.26 0.60
CA ILE A 110 -0.97 13.00 1.05
C ILE A 110 -0.12 11.79 0.66
N ALA A 111 0.41 11.76 -0.56
CA ALA A 111 1.25 10.66 -1.03
C ALA A 111 2.57 10.56 -0.25
N ILE A 112 3.21 11.69 0.04
CA ILE A 112 4.43 11.73 0.86
C ILE A 112 4.14 11.20 2.26
N VAL A 113 3.05 11.66 2.90
CA VAL A 113 2.69 11.19 4.25
C VAL A 113 2.35 9.70 4.23
N GLN A 114 1.59 9.21 3.24
CA GLN A 114 1.30 7.78 3.07
C GLN A 114 2.57 6.95 2.93
N TRP A 115 3.54 7.45 2.16
CA TRP A 115 4.82 6.78 1.98
C TRP A 115 5.62 6.70 3.29
N ILE A 116 5.65 7.78 4.07
CA ILE A 116 6.27 7.81 5.41
C ILE A 116 5.59 6.82 6.36
N VAL A 117 4.26 6.80 6.40
CA VAL A 117 3.50 5.85 7.24
C VAL A 117 3.83 4.41 6.85
N LEU A 118 3.87 4.11 5.54
CA LEU A 118 4.21 2.78 5.05
C LEU A 118 5.66 2.40 5.37
N LEU A 119 6.60 3.35 5.34
CA LEU A 119 7.99 3.14 5.78
C LEU A 119 8.07 2.75 7.25
N VAL A 120 7.34 3.45 8.12
CA VAL A 120 7.28 3.14 9.56
C VAL A 120 6.69 1.75 9.78
N LEU A 121 5.57 1.42 9.13
CA LEU A 121 4.96 0.09 9.19
C LEU A 121 5.92 -0.99 8.68
N THR A 122 6.67 -0.71 7.61
CA THR A 122 7.68 -1.61 7.06
C THR A 122 8.80 -1.88 8.07
N GLY A 123 9.28 -0.83 8.76
CA GLY A 123 10.27 -0.97 9.82
C GLY A 123 9.79 -1.85 10.97
N ILE A 124 8.54 -1.65 11.42
CA ILE A 124 7.90 -2.49 12.44
C ILE A 124 7.85 -3.95 11.98
N LEU A 125 7.36 -4.21 10.77
CA LEU A 125 7.27 -5.56 10.20
C LEU A 125 8.65 -6.23 10.07
N TYR A 126 9.68 -5.47 9.72
CA TYR A 126 11.04 -5.96 9.68
C TYR A 126 11.57 -6.36 11.06
N ILE A 127 11.34 -5.53 12.08
CA ILE A 127 11.72 -5.85 13.47
C ILE A 127 11.02 -7.13 13.93
N VAL A 128 9.72 -7.25 13.67
CA VAL A 128 8.93 -8.46 13.97
C VAL A 128 9.54 -9.68 13.28
N LYS A 129 9.83 -9.61 11.98
CA LYS A 129 10.51 -10.69 11.24
C LYS A 129 11.81 -11.13 11.90
N VAL A 130 12.67 -10.19 12.31
CA VAL A 130 13.95 -10.48 12.96
C VAL A 130 13.74 -11.19 14.30
N LEU A 131 12.79 -10.72 15.12
CA LEU A 131 12.47 -11.33 16.42
C LEU A 131 11.96 -12.78 16.26
N PHE A 132 11.03 -13.02 15.33
CA PHE A 132 10.51 -14.35 15.06
C PHE A 132 11.57 -15.31 14.51
N THR A 133 12.43 -14.83 13.61
CA THR A 133 13.51 -15.64 13.04
C THR A 133 14.56 -16.01 14.09
N LYS A 134 14.92 -15.06 14.98
CA LYS A 134 15.83 -15.32 16.12
C LYS A 134 15.23 -16.32 17.10
N LYS A 135 13.94 -16.19 17.42
CA LYS A 135 13.23 -17.10 18.34
C LYS A 135 13.18 -18.52 17.79
N ASN A 136 12.83 -18.72 16.52
CA ASN A 136 12.84 -20.04 15.89
C ASN A 136 14.23 -20.67 15.86
N LYS A 137 15.29 -19.88 15.58
CA LYS A 137 16.65 -20.40 15.59
C LYS A 137 17.10 -20.86 16.99
N LYS A 138 16.64 -20.18 18.05
CA LYS A 138 16.94 -20.55 19.43
C LYS A 138 16.24 -21.85 19.85
N ILE A 139 14.96 -22.03 19.49
CA ILE A 139 14.18 -23.25 19.79
C ILE A 139 14.81 -24.49 19.13
N ILE A 140 15.22 -24.39 17.86
CA ILE A 140 15.86 -25.52 17.14
C ILE A 140 17.19 -25.93 17.79
N LEU A 141 17.92 -24.98 18.40
CA LEU A 141 19.16 -25.27 19.12
C LEU A 141 18.93 -25.87 20.52
N GLU A 142 17.77 -25.61 21.13
CA GLU A 142 17.41 -26.17 22.46
C GLU A 142 16.73 -27.54 22.35
N GLU A 143 16.02 -27.84 21.25
CA GLU A 143 15.38 -29.14 20.99
C GLU A 143 16.28 -30.12 20.21
N GLY A 144 17.43 -29.65 19.70
CA GLY A 144 18.40 -30.44 18.92
C GLY A 144 19.59 -31.00 19.71
N CYS A 145 19.56 -30.93 21.05
CA CYS A 145 20.54 -31.53 21.96
C CYS A 145 19.90 -32.66 22.75
#